data_AF-A0A936ZU20-F1
#
_entry.id   AF-A0A936ZU20-F1
#
_cell.length_a   1.000
_cell.length_b   1.000
_cell.length_c   1.000
_cell.angle_alpha   90.00
_cell.angle_beta   90.00
_cell.angle_gamma   90.00
#
_symmetry.space_group_name_H-M   'P 1'
#
loop_
_entity.id
_entity.type
_entity.pdbx_description
1 polymer ?
#
loop_
_entity_poly.entity_id
_entity_poly.type
_entity_poly.pdbx_seq_one_letter_code
_entity_poly.pdbx_strand_id
1 'polypeptide(L)' 'MRALLVIAFVALLSACESPEATRTRGGGPGGDIGNRPESTVRMHEGSRPYYHTPRLVPTEPPSLDPARHARGVGPP' A
#
# COMPACT_ATOMS: atom_id res chain seq x y z
N MET A 1 -37.51 28.64 18.53
CA MET A 1 -37.15 28.20 17.16
C MET A 1 -35.80 28.74 16.70
N ARG A 2 -35.54 30.06 16.75
CA ARG A 2 -34.22 30.64 16.41
C ARG A 2 -33.03 30.06 17.20
N ALA A 3 -33.18 29.91 18.52
CA ALA A 3 -32.13 29.33 19.36
C ALA A 3 -31.79 27.88 18.97
N LEU A 4 -32.80 27.07 18.63
CA LEU A 4 -32.61 25.69 18.15
C LEU A 4 -31.87 25.64 16.81
N LEU A 5 -32.16 26.57 15.91
CA LEU A 5 -31.42 26.67 14.63
C LEU A 5 -29.96 27.08 14.84
N VAL A 6 -29.69 28.00 15.77
CA VAL A 6 -28.31 28.37 16.13
C VAL A 6 -27.55 27.18 16.74
N ILE A 7 -28.18 26.46 17.66
CA ILE A 7 -27.59 25.26 18.28
C ILE A 7 -27.31 24.18 17.22
N ALA A 8 -28.26 23.92 16.32
CA ALA A 8 -28.09 22.95 15.24
C ALA A 8 -26.94 23.36 14.30
N PHE A 9 -26.86 24.64 13.93
CA PHE A 9 -25.81 25.15 13.05
C PHE A 9 -24.41 25.00 13.68
N VAL A 10 -24.26 25.33 14.96
CA VAL A 10 -23.00 25.15 15.70
C VAL A 10 -22.62 23.67 15.80
N ALA A 11 -23.59 22.78 16.04
CA ALA A 11 -23.34 21.34 16.11
C ALA A 11 -22.81 20.76 14.77
N LEU A 12 -23.38 21.17 13.63
CA LEU A 12 -22.90 20.73 12.31
C LEU A 12 -21.46 21.21 12.02
N LEU A 13 -21.08 22.40 12.46
CA LEU A 13 -19.72 22.92 12.27
C LEU A 13 -18.68 22.15 13.11
N SER A 14 -19.07 21.63 14.27
CA SER A 14 -18.18 20.81 15.12
C SER A 14 -18.01 19.36 14.65
N ALA A 15 -18.82 18.88 13.71
CA ALA A 15 -18.78 17.50 13.23
C ALA A 15 -17.62 17.20 12.24
N CYS A 16 -16.86 18.22 11.83
CA CYS A 16 -15.73 18.07 10.91
C CYS A 16 -14.45 17.51 11.55
N GLU A 17 -14.38 17.43 12.89
CA GLU A 17 -13.23 16.87 13.61
C GLU A 17 -13.36 15.36 13.84
N SER A 18 -13.54 14.58 12.78
CA SER A 18 -13.35 13.13 12.93
C SER A 18 -11.85 12.82 13.08
N PRO A 19 -11.43 11.89 13.95
CA PRO A 19 -10.04 11.46 14.05
C PRO A 19 -9.47 10.92 12.72
N GLU A 20 -10.34 10.50 11.80
CA GLU A 20 -9.95 10.05 10.46
C GLU A 20 -9.65 11.21 9.50
N ALA A 21 -10.14 12.43 9.75
CA ALA A 21 -9.91 13.58 8.87
C ALA A 21 -8.46 14.08 8.94
N THR A 22 -7.79 13.90 10.09
CA THR A 22 -6.37 14.24 10.29
C THR A 22 -5.45 13.04 10.10
N ARG A 23 -6.01 11.85 9.84
CA ARG A 23 -5.23 10.63 9.65
C ARG A 23 -4.53 10.66 8.29
N THR A 24 -3.28 11.10 8.30
CA THR A 24 -2.41 10.96 7.14
C THR A 24 -1.95 9.51 7.02
N ARG A 25 -2.21 8.88 5.87
CA ARG A 25 -1.60 7.60 5.49
C ARG A 25 -0.13 7.85 5.08
N GLY A 26 0.66 8.37 6.02
CA GLY A 26 2.07 8.75 5.83
C GLY A 26 2.24 10.01 4.95
N GLY A 27 2.82 11.08 5.49
CA GLY A 27 3.12 12.32 4.76
C GLY A 27 4.28 12.23 3.75
N GLY A 28 4.62 11.01 3.32
CA GLY A 28 5.68 10.73 2.35
C GLY A 28 5.11 10.28 1.01
N PRO A 29 5.97 10.03 0.01
CA PRO A 29 5.56 9.70 -1.35
C PRO A 29 4.72 8.40 -1.43
N GLY A 30 4.71 7.56 -0.39
CA GLY A 30 3.86 6.38 -0.28
C GLY A 30 4.64 5.08 -0.27
N GLY A 31 3.93 3.95 -0.31
CA GLY A 31 4.51 2.61 -0.22
C GLY A 31 5.04 2.02 -1.53
N ASP A 32 4.86 2.72 -2.66
CA ASP A 32 5.19 2.20 -3.99
C ASP A 32 6.70 2.06 -4.20
N ILE A 33 7.11 1.11 -5.05
CA ILE A 33 8.51 0.75 -5.30
C ILE A 33 9.32 1.94 -5.87
N GLY A 34 8.68 2.86 -6.58
CA GLY A 34 9.32 4.07 -7.12
C GLY A 34 9.49 5.22 -6.13
N ASN A 35 8.87 5.12 -4.95
CA ASN A 35 8.87 6.16 -3.93
C ASN A 35 10.00 6.00 -2.90
N ARG A 36 10.85 4.98 -3.08
CA ARG A 36 12.00 4.67 -2.23
C ARG A 36 13.28 4.79 -3.05
N PRO A 37 14.39 5.27 -2.45
CA PRO A 37 15.69 5.35 -3.13
C PRO A 37 16.24 3.96 -3.51
N GLU A 38 15.83 2.92 -2.79
CA GLU A 38 16.17 1.54 -3.08
C GLU A 38 14.93 0.80 -3.59
N SER A 39 15.06 0.20 -4.79
CA SER A 39 14.00 -0.56 -5.44
C SER A 39 13.87 -2.00 -4.92
N THR A 40 14.84 -2.45 -4.12
CA THR A 40 14.89 -3.81 -3.57
C THR A 40 13.96 -3.94 -2.37
N VAL A 41 12.94 -4.79 -2.51
CA VAL A 41 12.07 -5.18 -1.40
C VAL A 41 12.64 -6.43 -0.73
N ARG A 42 13.08 -6.30 0.52
CA ARG A 42 13.50 -7.45 1.33
C ARG A 42 12.26 -8.20 1.83
N MET A 43 12.15 -9.46 1.43
CA MET A 43 11.12 -10.36 1.95
C MET A 43 11.58 -10.98 3.28
N HIS A 44 10.66 -11.13 4.22
CA HIS A 44 10.93 -11.87 5.46
C HIS A 44 11.09 -13.37 5.17
N GLU A 45 11.91 -14.05 5.98
CA GLU A 45 12.05 -15.50 5.91
C GLU A 45 10.68 -16.19 6.04
N GLY A 46 10.43 -17.19 5.19
CA GLY A 46 9.15 -17.87 5.13
C GLY A 46 8.06 -17.17 4.30
N SER A 47 8.36 -16.08 3.60
CA SER A 47 7.41 -15.44 2.69
C SER A 47 6.94 -16.41 1.59
N ARG A 48 5.62 -16.57 1.42
CA ARG A 48 5.00 -17.38 0.36
C ARG A 48 4.16 -16.48 -0.55
N PRO A 49 4.78 -15.70 -1.46
CA PRO A 49 4.08 -14.70 -2.27
C PRO A 49 2.99 -15.27 -3.18
N TYR A 50 3.04 -16.58 -3.47
CA TYR A 50 2.08 -17.29 -4.31
C TYR A 50 1.24 -18.31 -3.54
N TYR A 51 1.06 -18.11 -2.23
CA TYR A 51 0.26 -19.04 -1.42
C TYR A 51 -1.19 -19.05 -1.92
N HIS A 52 -1.69 -20.25 -2.26
CA HIS A 52 -3.03 -20.46 -2.82
C HIS A 52 -3.34 -19.71 -4.11
N THR A 53 -2.34 -19.19 -4.81
CA THR A 53 -2.57 -18.64 -6.15
C THR A 53 -2.98 -19.78 -7.09
N PRO A 54 -4.18 -19.74 -7.68
CA PRO A 54 -4.66 -20.80 -8.56
C PRO A 54 -3.80 -20.87 -9.83
N ARG A 55 -3.37 -22.08 -10.20
CA ARG A 55 -2.63 -22.32 -11.45
C ARG A 55 -3.63 -22.47 -12.59
N LEU A 56 -4.00 -21.35 -13.19
CA LEU A 56 -5.02 -21.30 -14.24
C LEU A 56 -4.51 -21.69 -15.63
N VAL A 57 -3.19 -21.87 -15.81
CA VAL A 57 -2.58 -22.16 -17.11
C VAL A 57 -1.98 -23.57 -17.11
N PRO A 58 -2.43 -24.51 -17.96
CA PRO A 58 -1.88 -25.86 -18.08
C PRO A 58 -0.61 -25.89 -18.96
N THR A 59 0.22 -24.87 -18.86
CA THR A 59 1.51 -24.83 -19.56
C THR A 59 2.61 -25.12 -18.56
N GLU A 60 3.54 -25.99 -18.96
CA GLU A 60 4.80 -26.17 -18.27
C GLU A 60 5.39 -24.78 -17.95
N PRO A 61 5.66 -24.48 -16.67
CA PRO A 61 6.21 -23.19 -16.32
C PRO A 61 7.53 -23.02 -17.08
N PRO A 62 7.76 -21.85 -17.71
CA PRO A 62 9.05 -21.60 -18.34
C PRO A 62 10.15 -21.85 -17.31
N SER A 63 11.26 -22.45 -17.76
CA SER A 63 12.45 -22.70 -16.93
C SER A 63 12.68 -21.51 -15.99
N LEU A 64 12.61 -21.77 -14.69
CA LEU A 64 12.91 -20.78 -13.65
C LEU A 64 14.42 -20.60 -13.52
N ASP A 65 15.12 -20.41 -14.65
CA ASP A 65 16.40 -19.70 -14.62
C ASP A 65 16.17 -18.42 -13.80
N PRO A 66 17.13 -18.01 -12.94
CA PRO A 66 16.99 -16.82 -12.12
C PRO A 66 16.41 -15.73 -12.99
N ALA A 67 15.19 -15.33 -12.64
CA ALA A 67 14.39 -14.50 -13.50
C ALA A 67 15.25 -13.28 -13.88
N ARG A 68 15.19 -12.82 -15.13
CA ARG A 68 16.16 -11.84 -15.65
C ARG A 68 16.26 -10.57 -14.77
N HIS A 69 15.20 -10.29 -14.02
CA HIS A 69 15.07 -9.23 -13.00
C HIS A 69 15.71 -9.54 -11.62
N ALA A 70 15.96 -10.81 -11.29
CA ALA A 70 16.73 -11.26 -10.12
C ALA A 70 18.24 -11.35 -10.41
N ARG A 71 18.66 -11.20 -11.67
CA ARG A 71 20.06 -10.94 -12.01
C ARG A 71 20.38 -9.50 -11.63
N GLY A 72 20.61 -9.29 -10.34
CA GLY A 72 21.29 -8.09 -9.88
C GLY A 72 22.57 -7.94 -10.68
N VAL A 73 22.76 -6.75 -11.26
CA VAL A 73 24.09 -6.29 -11.67
C VAL A 73 24.94 -6.31 -10.39
N GLY A 74 25.73 -7.37 -10.22
CA GLY A 74 26.75 -7.44 -9.19
C GLY A 74 27.87 -6.43 -9.49
N PRO A 75 28.67 -6.02 -8.49
CA PRO A 75 29.68 -4.99 -8.66
C PRO A 75 30.89 -5.50 -9.45
N PRO A 76 31.70 -4.57 -9.99
CA PRO A 76 31.79 -4.18 -11.40
C PRO A 76 32.17 -5.29 -12.39
#